data_AF-A0A7W1EBN2-F1
#
_entry.id   AF-A0A7W1EBN2-F1
#
_cell.length_a   1.000
_cell.length_b   1.000
_cell.length_c   1.000
_cell.angle_alpha   90.00
_cell.angle_beta   90.00
_cell.angle_gamma   90.00
#
_symmetry.space_group_name_H-M   'P 1'
#
loop_
_entity.id
_entity.type
_entity.pdbx_description
1 polymer ?
#
loop_
_entity_poly.entity_id
_entity_poly.type
_entity_poly.pdbx_seq_one_letter_code
_entity_poly.pdbx_strand_id
1 'polypeptide(L)'
;MSPARRYLLGLAVTAVGATMVTLLSSPDIRTSVGWGAATGLVLQGPLGWWVVQSIGTERFLMTWGLGMLVRFSAVAIAGLIVVPAARWQAGPMLGAMIGVLVALLAVEGVTAFKAQARD
;
A
#
# COMPACT_ATOMS: atom_id res chain seq x y z
N MET A 1 18.82 12.21 -4.30
CA MET A 1 17.72 11.34 -4.79
C MET A 1 16.43 12.15 -4.86
N SER A 2 15.75 12.14 -6.00
CA SER A 2 14.44 12.78 -6.15
C SER A 2 13.35 12.04 -5.35
N PRO A 3 12.23 12.71 -5.00
CA PRO A 3 11.08 12.08 -4.35
C PRO A 3 10.59 10.83 -5.08
N ALA A 4 10.48 10.91 -6.41
CA ALA A 4 10.08 9.78 -7.27
C ALA A 4 11.01 8.55 -7.11
N ARG A 5 12.33 8.72 -7.13
CA ARG A 5 13.27 7.60 -6.95
C ARG A 5 13.19 6.98 -5.55
N ARG A 6 12.96 7.80 -4.51
CA ARG A 6 12.79 7.30 -3.14
C ARG A 6 11.53 6.45 -3.02
N TYR A 7 10.44 6.91 -3.61
CA TYR A 7 9.18 6.18 -3.64
C TYR A 7 9.32 4.85 -4.39
N LEU A 8 9.89 4.85 -5.59
CA LEU A 8 10.10 3.60 -6.36
C LEU A 8 10.97 2.59 -5.63
N LEU A 9 12.01 3.05 -4.93
CA LEU A 9 12.83 2.17 -4.09
C LEU A 9 12.01 1.58 -2.93
N GLY A 10 11.23 2.40 -2.23
CA GLY A 10 10.37 1.93 -1.14
C GLY A 10 9.27 0.98 -1.63
N LEU A 11 8.75 1.20 -2.84
CA LEU A 11 7.81 0.29 -3.50
C LEU A 11 8.46 -1.05 -3.84
N ALA A 12 9.66 -1.03 -4.43
CA ALA A 12 10.41 -2.25 -4.72
C ALA A 12 10.72 -3.05 -3.44
N VAL A 13 11.20 -2.37 -2.39
CA VAL A 13 11.49 -3.00 -1.09
C VAL A 13 10.23 -3.59 -0.47
N THR A 14 9.11 -2.86 -0.48
CA THR A 14 7.83 -3.37 0.04
C THR A 14 7.34 -4.57 -0.77
N ALA A 15 7.47 -4.55 -2.10
CA ALA A 15 7.07 -5.65 -2.96
C ALA A 15 7.89 -6.92 -2.69
N VAL A 16 9.22 -6.77 -2.54
CA VAL A 16 10.10 -7.89 -2.15
C VAL A 16 9.72 -8.43 -0.77
N GLY A 17 9.53 -7.55 0.22
CA GLY A 17 9.12 -7.94 1.57
C GLY A 17 7.77 -8.69 1.57
N ALA A 18 6.78 -8.18 0.85
CA ALA A 18 5.47 -8.80 0.72
C ALA A 18 5.55 -10.17 0.01
N THR A 19 6.41 -10.30 -0.99
CA THR A 19 6.68 -11.57 -1.67
C THR A 19 7.30 -12.58 -0.69
N MET A 20 8.31 -12.16 0.09
CA MET A 20 8.93 -13.03 1.09
C MET A 20 7.93 -13.48 2.16
N VAL A 21 7.12 -12.55 2.70
CA VAL A 21 6.06 -12.88 3.67
C VAL A 21 5.08 -13.90 3.09
N THR A 22 4.68 -13.73 1.82
CA THR A 22 3.79 -14.69 1.14
C THR A 22 4.44 -16.07 1.03
N LEU A 23 5.69 -16.14 0.57
CA LEU A 23 6.39 -17.42 0.38
C LEU A 23 6.67 -18.15 1.70
N LEU A 24 6.99 -17.41 2.76
CA LEU A 24 7.26 -17.94 4.09
C LEU A 24 6.00 -18.29 4.88
N SER A 25 4.83 -17.83 4.44
CA SER A 25 3.55 -18.18 5.05
C SER A 25 3.23 -19.67 4.87
N SER A 26 2.52 -20.24 5.84
CA SER A 26 2.07 -21.62 5.79
C SER A 26 1.12 -21.86 4.60
N PRO A 27 1.11 -23.07 4.01
CA PRO A 27 0.38 -23.33 2.77
C PRO A 27 -1.13 -23.03 2.84
N ASP A 28 -1.74 -23.14 4.03
CA ASP A 28 -3.15 -22.92 4.29
C ASP A 28 -3.58 -21.44 4.24
N ILE A 29 -2.66 -20.50 4.49
CA ILE A 29 -2.93 -19.05 4.43
C ILE A 29 -2.21 -18.34 3.28
N ARG A 30 -1.26 -19.01 2.62
CA ARG A 30 -0.40 -18.41 1.59
C ARG A 30 -1.20 -17.71 0.48
N THR A 31 -2.29 -18.33 0.02
CA THR A 31 -3.16 -17.73 -1.00
C THR A 31 -3.82 -16.44 -0.49
N SER A 32 -4.37 -16.45 0.72
CA SER A 32 -4.96 -15.26 1.35
C SER A 32 -3.93 -14.13 1.50
N VAL A 33 -2.74 -14.45 2.02
CA VAL A 33 -1.65 -13.48 2.22
C VAL A 33 -1.19 -12.91 0.87
N GLY A 34 -1.00 -13.77 -0.14
CA GLY A 34 -0.58 -13.37 -1.48
C GLY A 34 -1.58 -12.43 -2.15
N TRP A 35 -2.88 -12.72 -2.06
CA TRP A 35 -3.92 -11.83 -2.59
C TRP A 35 -4.01 -10.51 -1.84
N GLY A 36 -3.88 -10.54 -0.51
CA GLY A 36 -3.82 -9.33 0.30
C GLY A 36 -2.64 -8.43 -0.09
N ALA A 37 -1.45 -9.02 -0.17
CA ALA A 37 -0.23 -8.33 -0.58
C ALA A 37 -0.33 -7.75 -2.00
N ALA A 38 -0.78 -8.56 -2.97
CA ALA A 38 -0.91 -8.13 -4.36
C ALA A 38 -1.93 -7.00 -4.50
N THR A 39 -3.09 -7.10 -3.85
CA THR A 39 -4.12 -6.05 -3.85
C THR A 39 -3.57 -4.76 -3.25
N GLY A 40 -2.87 -4.84 -2.12
CA GLY A 40 -2.22 -3.71 -1.49
C GLY A 40 -1.22 -3.02 -2.43
N LEU A 41 -0.36 -3.78 -3.11
CA LEU A 41 0.64 -3.23 -4.03
C LEU A 41 0.01 -2.57 -5.25
N VAL A 42 -0.98 -3.24 -5.87
CA VAL A 42 -1.67 -2.76 -7.07
C VAL A 42 -2.46 -1.49 -6.78
N LEU A 43 -3.07 -1.39 -5.60
CA LEU A 43 -3.81 -0.19 -5.21
C LEU A 43 -2.87 0.95 -4.81
N GLN A 44 -1.86 0.64 -4.00
CA GLN A 44 -1.02 1.65 -3.38
C GLN A 44 0.07 2.19 -4.31
N GLY A 45 0.59 1.39 -5.23
CA GLY A 45 1.62 1.81 -6.19
C GLY A 45 1.19 3.04 -7.01
N PRO A 46 0.04 3.00 -7.68
CA PRO A 46 -0.49 4.14 -8.43
C PRO A 46 -0.89 5.33 -7.54
N LEU A 47 -1.58 5.06 -6.41
CA LEU A 47 -2.03 6.12 -5.50
C LEU A 47 -0.86 6.88 -4.88
N GLY A 48 0.15 6.15 -4.38
CA GLY A 48 1.33 6.77 -3.79
C GLY A 48 2.18 7.49 -4.83
N TRP A 49 2.25 6.97 -6.05
CA TRP A 49 2.88 7.70 -7.15
C TRP A 49 2.20 9.04 -7.41
N TRP A 50 0.86 9.07 -7.46
CA TRP A 50 0.12 10.32 -7.64
C TRP A 50 0.38 11.31 -6.48
N VAL A 51 0.36 10.85 -5.23
CA VAL A 51 0.70 11.68 -4.06
C VAL A 51 2.11 12.25 -4.17
N VAL A 52 3.09 11.45 -4.58
CA VAL A 52 4.48 11.90 -4.71
C VAL A 52 4.63 12.98 -5.79
N GLN A 53 3.87 12.89 -6.87
CA GLN A 53 3.87 13.91 -7.93
C GLN A 53 3.18 15.21 -7.53
N SER A 54 2.33 15.20 -6.50
CA SER A 54 1.67 16.42 -5.99
C SER A 54 2.41 17.09 -4.82
N ILE A 55 3.53 16.53 -4.35
CA ILE A 55 4.36 17.14 -3.30
C ILE A 55 4.81 18.53 -3.73
N GLY A 56 4.68 19.51 -2.82
CA GLY A 56 5.04 20.91 -3.09
C GLY A 56 3.97 21.69 -3.86
N THR A 57 2.81 21.10 -4.14
CA THR A 57 1.66 21.77 -4.76
C THR A 57 0.51 21.93 -3.78
N GLU A 58 -0.37 22.90 -4.02
CA GLU A 58 -1.62 23.09 -3.25
C GLU A 58 -2.53 21.84 -3.28
N ARG A 59 -2.37 20.99 -4.29
CA ARG A 59 -3.18 19.77 -4.48
C ARG A 59 -2.75 18.62 -3.57
N PHE A 60 -1.60 18.72 -2.88
CA PHE A 60 -1.04 17.64 -2.07
C PHE A 60 -2.04 17.06 -1.06
N LEU A 61 -2.62 17.92 -0.21
CA LEU A 61 -3.56 17.48 0.84
C LEU A 61 -4.83 16.86 0.25
N MET A 62 -5.33 17.40 -0.86
CA MET A 62 -6.50 16.86 -1.55
C MET A 62 -6.23 15.49 -2.15
N THR A 63 -5.11 15.32 -2.88
CA THR A 63 -4.72 14.02 -3.46
C THR A 63 -4.47 12.98 -2.37
N TRP A 64 -3.81 13.38 -1.27
CA TRP A 64 -3.58 12.49 -0.14
C TRP A 64 -4.90 12.06 0.53
N GLY A 65 -5.81 12.99 0.78
CA GLY A 65 -7.13 12.71 1.36
C GLY A 65 -7.98 11.78 0.49
N LEU A 66 -8.00 12.01 -0.82
CA LEU A 66 -8.68 11.11 -1.78
C LEU A 66 -8.04 9.71 -1.76
N GLY A 67 -6.70 9.64 -1.73
CA GLY A 67 -5.98 8.37 -1.59
C GLY A 67 -6.36 7.62 -0.32
N MET A 68 -6.54 8.31 0.81
CA MET A 68 -7.01 7.69 2.06
C MET A 68 -8.42 7.12 1.92
N LEU A 69 -9.35 7.88 1.33
CA LEU A 69 -10.71 7.40 1.10
C LEU A 69 -10.73 6.12 0.27
N VAL A 70 -9.92 6.06 -0.80
CA VAL A 70 -9.79 4.87 -1.64
C VAL A 70 -9.23 3.68 -0.85
N ARG A 71 -8.20 3.88 -0.02
CA ARG A 71 -7.61 2.82 0.81
C ARG A 71 -8.62 2.23 1.80
N PHE A 72 -9.34 3.08 2.53
CA PHE A 72 -10.37 2.63 3.47
C PHE A 72 -11.50 1.89 2.75
N SER A 73 -11.95 2.43 1.62
CA SER A 73 -12.98 1.80 0.79
C SER A 73 -12.52 0.42 0.29
N ALA A 74 -11.28 0.30 -0.15
CA ALA A 74 -10.72 -0.97 -0.62
C ALA A 74 -10.61 -2.01 0.49
N VAL A 75 -10.18 -1.62 1.70
CA VAL A 75 -10.16 -2.52 2.86
C VAL A 75 -11.58 -2.96 3.24
N ALA A 76 -12.54 -2.04 3.21
CA ALA A 76 -13.94 -2.37 3.47
C ALA A 76 -14.51 -3.35 2.42
N ILE A 77 -14.29 -3.09 1.13
CA ILE A 77 -14.70 -3.99 0.03
C ILE A 77 -14.01 -5.35 0.17
N ALA A 78 -12.71 -5.37 0.45
CA ALA A 78 -11.97 -6.60 0.65
C ALA A 78 -12.56 -7.44 1.79
N GLY A 79 -12.80 -6.82 2.95
CA GLY A 79 -13.26 -7.52 4.15
C GLY A 79 -14.73 -7.92 4.11
N LEU A 80 -15.60 -7.08 3.54
CA LEU A 80 -17.05 -7.29 3.57
C LEU A 80 -17.59 -8.02 2.34
N ILE A 81 -16.86 -7.99 1.22
CA ILE A 81 -17.35 -8.54 -0.06
C ILE A 81 -16.40 -9.62 -0.57
N VAL A 82 -15.13 -9.29 -0.80
CA VAL A 82 -14.19 -10.21 -1.49
C VAL A 82 -13.89 -11.45 -0.65
N VAL A 83 -13.49 -11.25 0.60
CA VAL A 83 -13.14 -12.34 1.52
C VAL A 83 -14.32 -13.31 1.73
N PRO A 84 -15.55 -12.85 2.04
CA PRO A 84 -16.71 -13.73 2.14
C PRO A 84 -17.03 -14.47 0.83
N ALA A 85 -16.99 -13.78 -0.31
CA ALA A 85 -17.30 -14.38 -1.61
C ALA A 85 -16.28 -15.47 -2.00
N ALA A 86 -15.00 -15.26 -1.69
CA ALA A 86 -13.93 -16.20 -1.99
C ALA A 86 -13.74 -17.30 -0.94
N ARG A 87 -14.49 -17.24 0.18
CA ARG A 87 -14.35 -18.13 1.35
C ARG A 87 -12.91 -18.20 1.88
N TRP A 88 -12.21 -17.08 1.78
CA TRP A 88 -10.83 -16.97 2.26
C TRP A 88 -10.77 -16.68 3.75
N GLN A 89 -9.63 -16.98 4.37
CA GLN A 89 -9.35 -16.54 5.72
C GLN A 89 -9.17 -15.01 5.75
N ALA A 90 -10.08 -14.32 6.43
CA ALA A 90 -10.13 -12.85 6.48
C ALA A 90 -8.86 -12.24 7.09
N GLY A 91 -8.45 -12.75 8.26
CA GLY A 91 -7.32 -12.22 9.01
C GLY A 91 -6.02 -12.15 8.20
N PRO A 92 -5.55 -13.27 7.60
CA PRO A 92 -4.34 -13.27 6.78
C PRO A 92 -4.41 -12.36 5.56
N MET A 93 -5.55 -12.33 4.86
CA MET A 93 -5.72 -11.49 3.67
C MET A 93 -5.69 -10.00 4.03
N LEU A 94 -6.53 -9.59 4.99
CA LEU A 94 -6.63 -8.19 5.42
C LEU A 94 -5.35 -7.73 6.10
N GLY A 95 -4.72 -8.58 6.91
CA GLY A 95 -3.45 -8.29 7.57
C GLY A 95 -2.33 -8.01 6.56
N ALA A 96 -2.19 -8.84 5.52
CA ALA A 96 -1.21 -8.63 4.47
C ALA A 96 -1.50 -7.36 3.66
N MET A 97 -2.77 -7.13 3.30
CA MET A 97 -3.19 -5.92 2.57
C MET A 97 -2.88 -4.66 3.37
N ILE A 98 -3.36 -4.58 4.62
CA ILE A 98 -3.13 -3.43 5.51
C ILE A 98 -1.63 -3.22 5.75
N GLY A 99 -0.87 -4.31 5.96
CA GLY A 99 0.58 -4.23 6.13
C GLY A 99 1.28 -3.55 4.95
N VAL A 100 0.94 -3.93 3.72
CA VAL A 100 1.46 -3.28 2.51
C VAL A 100 1.03 -1.81 2.41
N LEU A 101 -0.25 -1.52 2.67
CA LEU A 101 -0.78 -0.15 2.62
C LEU A 101 -0.04 0.76 3.61
N VAL A 102 0.17 0.30 4.84
CA VAL A 102 0.87 1.05 5.89
C VAL A 102 2.35 1.22 5.56
N ALA A 103 3.02 0.17 5.10
CA ALA A 103 4.44 0.24 4.74
C ALA A 103 4.71 1.29 3.66
N LEU A 104 3.90 1.29 2.61
CA LEU A 104 4.00 2.27 1.52
C LEU A 104 3.54 3.67 1.92
N LEU A 105 2.54 3.79 2.80
CA LEU A 105 2.17 5.08 3.37
C LEU A 105 3.32 5.69 4.19
N ALA A 106 4.07 4.87 4.92
CA ALA A 106 5.27 5.33 5.62
C ALA A 106 6.36 5.81 4.63
N VAL A 107 6.55 5.11 3.50
CA VAL A 107 7.44 5.55 2.42
C VAL A 107 7.00 6.91 1.87
N GLU A 108 5.70 7.12 1.63
CA GLU A 108 5.14 8.40 1.20
C GLU A 108 5.43 9.51 2.23
N GLY A 109 5.14 9.26 3.51
CA GLY A 109 5.36 10.22 4.59
C GLY A 109 6.82 10.64 4.73
N VAL A 110 7.75 9.68 4.73
CA VAL A 110 9.20 9.96 4.77
C VAL A 110 9.64 10.73 3.52
N THR A 111 9.07 10.42 2.35
CA THR A 111 9.39 11.09 1.09
C THR A 111 8.93 12.54 1.11
N ALA A 112 7.71 12.81 1.58
CA ALA A 112 7.14 14.15 1.73
C ALA A 112 7.90 14.99 2.76
N PHE A 113 8.19 14.43 3.94
CA PHE A 113 8.94 15.13 4.99
C PHE A 113 10.35 15.54 4.52
N LYS A 114 11.05 14.63 3.82
CA LYS A 114 12.38 14.93 3.27
C LYS A 114 12.36 15.88 2.07
N ALA A 115 11.20 16.10 1.45
CA ALA A 115 11.05 17.12 0.41
C ALA A 115 10.91 18.50 1.06
N GLN A 116 10.03 18.64 2.07
CA GLN A 116 9.83 19.89 2.80
C GLN A 116 11.08 20.38 3.53
N ALA A 117 11.90 19.49 4.10
CA ALA A 117 13.14 19.87 4.79
C ALA A 117 14.26 20.41 3.87
N ARG A 118 14.05 20.49 2.56
CA ARG A 118 15.02 21.02 1.58
C ARG A 118 14.63 22.40 1.06
N ASP A 119 13.44 22.88 1.37
CA ASP A 119 12.95 24.23 1.07
C ASP A 119 13.15 25.12 2.31
#